data_AF-A0A7C8AYV7-F1
#
_entry.id   AF-A0A7C8AYV7-F1
#
_cell.length_a   1.000
_cell.length_b   1.000
_cell.length_c   1.000
_cell.angle_alpha   90.00
_cell.angle_beta   90.00
_cell.angle_gamma   90.00
#
_symmetry.space_group_name_H-M   'P 1'
#
loop_
_entity.id
_entity.type
_entity.pdbx_description
1 polymer ?
#
loop_
_entity_poly.entity_id
_entity_poly.type
_entity_poly.pdbx_seq_one_letter_code
_entity_poly.pdbx_strand_id
1 'polypeptide(L)'
;MITPVPFTSVQPDLEQSSLGMSQGPPPTLAQAEDVITQTKEALAAQKKEILTFSADPRVTQWHACNFSTYARLLDFFNIPSSLSEARDQHPAKAAKILKLIEKGENDLGALDIDIRRKAIQPSKAFSQTQSIVQECATYQNTVKNWRAQITLLTEADKNLREQLSVHALLPLAKELGKRNAALVEEGYNFYRMVKNDTSQRDTPTLHDYHAQAIDLEKRIRHIDLGGLPGLARVIVDHNLQVALAATDQLKEFIEFFLKNLPGEIIALDKIQQELISLRDTPTPDILARIEPIATSLSRNLLGLHNKAQSMKQIQLLPIVLEETRTLHFTMKSTILPEMKRRISAPGSPVNLNSVAAEKTADFFMGFKGFVRAVKLLFSAAGGQKAIKSEDMHHLLIDILNTCDIYYGNTKEDVTKLHNFIETKLSDFEQPFPYESLFQMAKEAIRTYGSRLEKLLYSFETTDFSSDDKDEKPTQAHKTTVGRLIAKLEVRTANLESART
;
A
#
# COMPACT_ATOMS: atom_id res chain seq x y z
N MET A 1 15.45 -25.87 24.00
CA MET A 1 15.21 -27.26 23.55
C MET A 1 16.14 -28.16 24.33
N ILE A 2 15.59 -29.02 25.19
CA ILE A 2 16.35 -30.13 25.83
C ILE A 2 16.11 -31.33 24.92
N THR A 3 17.16 -31.83 24.27
CA THR A 3 17.10 -33.04 23.45
C THR A 3 16.90 -34.25 24.37
N PRO A 4 15.80 -35.01 24.27
CA PRO A 4 15.57 -36.14 25.15
C PRO A 4 16.45 -37.33 24.74
N VAL A 5 17.04 -38.01 25.72
CA VAL A 5 17.71 -39.31 25.51
C VAL A 5 16.62 -40.39 25.43
N PRO A 6 16.43 -41.06 24.28
CA PRO A 6 15.46 -42.14 24.18
C PRO A 6 16.03 -43.42 24.83
N PHE A 7 15.22 -44.18 25.58
CA PHE A 7 15.67 -45.48 26.13
C PHE A 7 16.08 -46.49 25.05
N THR A 8 15.76 -46.26 23.77
CA THR A 8 16.30 -47.06 22.66
C THR A 8 17.82 -46.92 22.51
N SER A 9 18.41 -45.82 23.00
CA SER A 9 19.88 -45.65 23.04
C SER A 9 20.57 -46.39 24.20
N VAL A 10 19.79 -46.97 25.12
CA VAL A 10 20.25 -47.75 26.29
C VAL A 10 20.18 -49.26 26.01
N GLN A 11 19.65 -49.68 24.85
CA GLN A 11 19.68 -51.07 24.41
C GLN A 11 21.01 -51.36 23.71
N PRO A 12 21.78 -52.38 24.12
CA PRO A 12 22.80 -52.97 23.26
C PRO A 12 22.10 -53.62 22.06
N ASP A 13 22.71 -53.53 20.87
CA ASP A 13 22.25 -54.12 19.61
C ASP A 13 21.71 -55.55 19.81
N LEU A 14 20.39 -55.69 19.69
CA LEU A 14 19.69 -56.99 19.79
C LEU A 14 19.41 -57.61 18.41
N GLU A 15 19.84 -56.98 17.31
CA GLU A 15 19.64 -57.48 15.94
C GLU A 15 20.94 -57.95 15.29
N GLN A 16 21.60 -58.97 15.86
CA GLN A 16 22.50 -59.87 15.12
C GLN A 16 22.96 -61.04 16.00
N SER A 17 22.05 -61.92 16.44
CA SER A 17 22.44 -63.18 17.08
C SER A 17 21.41 -64.30 16.93
N SER A 18 20.77 -64.41 15.77
CA SER A 18 20.13 -65.66 15.36
C SER A 18 20.97 -66.31 14.27
N LEU A 19 22.08 -66.95 14.67
CA LEU A 19 22.86 -68.01 14.01
C LEU A 19 24.35 -67.84 14.33
N GLY A 20 24.89 -68.72 15.18
CA GLY A 20 26.32 -68.85 15.45
C GLY A 20 26.65 -68.69 16.93
N MET A 21 27.16 -69.76 17.54
CA MET A 21 27.76 -69.69 18.88
C MET A 21 28.91 -68.67 18.87
N SER A 22 28.71 -67.53 19.51
CA SER A 22 29.78 -66.62 19.90
C SER A 22 29.56 -66.25 21.36
N GLN A 23 30.45 -66.75 22.21
CA GLN A 23 30.57 -66.33 23.59
C GLN A 23 30.99 -64.85 23.60
N GLY A 24 30.03 -63.96 23.77
CA GLY A 24 30.33 -62.62 24.30
C GLY A 24 30.99 -62.76 25.69
N PRO A 25 31.82 -61.79 26.11
CA PRO A 25 32.38 -61.78 27.45
C PRO A 25 31.25 -61.90 28.50
N PRO A 26 31.45 -62.62 29.61
CA PRO A 26 30.43 -62.80 30.62
C PRO A 26 29.98 -61.43 31.17
N PRO A 27 28.67 -61.21 31.39
CA PRO A 27 28.16 -59.94 31.85
C PRO A 27 28.84 -59.53 33.16
N THR A 28 29.36 -58.31 33.18
CA THR A 28 30.12 -57.75 34.32
C THR A 28 29.22 -56.85 35.17
N LEU A 29 29.56 -56.70 36.46
CA LEU A 29 28.88 -55.74 37.34
C LEU A 29 29.03 -54.30 36.81
N ALA A 30 30.19 -53.97 36.22
CA ALA A 30 30.42 -52.65 35.62
C ALA A 30 29.45 -52.33 34.47
N GLN A 31 29.08 -53.32 33.66
CA GLN A 31 28.06 -53.15 32.62
C GLN A 31 26.66 -52.92 33.21
N ALA A 32 26.30 -53.59 34.31
CA ALA A 32 25.04 -53.33 34.99
C ALA A 32 25.02 -51.94 35.65
N GLU A 33 26.13 -51.51 36.27
CA GLU A 33 26.29 -50.17 36.88
C GLU A 33 26.15 -49.04 35.84
N ASP A 34 26.74 -49.20 34.66
CA ASP A 34 26.63 -48.23 33.56
C ASP A 34 25.19 -48.10 33.06
N VAL A 35 24.51 -49.22 32.79
CA VAL A 35 23.11 -49.22 32.37
C VAL A 35 22.19 -48.63 33.45
N ILE A 36 22.43 -48.95 34.74
CA ILE A 36 21.69 -48.36 35.87
C ILE A 36 21.87 -46.84 35.89
N THR A 37 23.10 -46.35 35.70
CA THR A 37 23.41 -44.92 35.71
C THR A 37 22.67 -44.20 34.57
N GLN A 38 22.79 -44.71 33.34
CA GLN A 38 22.09 -44.15 32.17
C GLN A 38 20.57 -44.16 32.34
N THR A 39 20.02 -45.24 32.90
CA THR A 39 18.57 -45.37 33.13
C THR A 39 18.08 -44.39 34.19
N LYS A 40 18.83 -44.20 35.28
CA LYS A 40 18.54 -43.19 36.32
C LYS A 40 18.56 -41.78 35.75
N GLU A 41 19.55 -41.44 34.93
CA GLU A 41 19.63 -40.14 34.27
C GLU A 41 18.44 -39.88 33.34
N ALA A 42 18.05 -40.88 32.54
CA ALA A 42 16.89 -40.79 31.66
C ALA A 42 15.56 -40.60 32.42
N LEU A 43 15.36 -41.33 33.53
CA LEU A 43 14.20 -41.18 34.42
C LEU A 43 14.16 -39.79 35.07
N ALA A 44 15.29 -39.31 35.58
CA ALA A 44 15.40 -37.97 36.18
C ALA A 44 15.10 -36.86 35.16
N ALA A 45 15.59 -36.98 33.93
CA ALA A 45 15.29 -36.06 32.84
C ALA A 45 13.79 -36.03 32.51
N GLN A 46 13.15 -37.20 32.40
CA GLN A 46 11.71 -37.30 32.15
C GLN A 46 10.88 -36.75 33.32
N LYS A 47 11.25 -37.03 34.56
CA LYS A 47 10.58 -36.49 35.75
C LYS A 47 10.61 -34.96 35.75
N LYS A 48 11.77 -34.37 35.48
CA LYS A 48 11.94 -32.92 35.36
C LYS A 48 11.07 -32.35 34.25
N GLU A 49 11.05 -32.99 33.09
CA GLU A 49 10.21 -32.59 31.95
C GLU A 49 8.72 -32.60 32.30
N ILE A 50 8.23 -33.67 32.92
CA ILE A 50 6.82 -33.81 33.31
C ILE A 50 6.41 -32.74 34.30
N LEU A 51 7.22 -32.52 35.35
CA LEU A 51 6.96 -31.46 36.33
C LEU A 51 6.97 -30.08 35.69
N THR A 52 7.87 -29.83 34.74
CA THR A 52 7.94 -28.55 34.02
C THR A 52 6.69 -28.31 33.18
N PHE A 53 6.26 -29.26 32.36
CA PHE A 53 5.09 -29.09 31.50
C PHE A 53 3.76 -29.15 32.25
N SER A 54 3.70 -29.91 33.35
CA SER A 54 2.52 -29.94 34.22
C SER A 54 2.28 -28.62 34.95
N ALA A 55 3.33 -27.82 35.13
CA ALA A 55 3.27 -26.47 35.70
C ALA A 55 3.28 -25.36 34.63
N ASP A 56 3.33 -25.70 33.33
CA ASP A 56 3.40 -24.71 32.26
C ASP A 56 2.07 -23.93 32.19
N PRO A 57 2.09 -22.59 32.35
CA PRO A 57 0.89 -21.76 32.25
C PRO A 57 0.16 -21.93 30.93
N ARG A 58 0.88 -22.19 29.83
CA ARG A 58 0.31 -22.36 28.48
C ARG A 58 -0.59 -23.59 28.38
N VAL A 59 -0.32 -24.60 29.21
CA VAL A 59 -1.04 -25.87 29.29
C VAL A 59 -2.16 -25.76 30.33
N THR A 60 -1.81 -25.30 31.53
CA THR A 60 -2.71 -25.33 32.70
C THR A 60 -3.88 -24.37 32.60
N GLN A 61 -3.72 -23.20 31.95
CA GLN A 61 -4.79 -22.21 31.78
C GLN A 61 -6.02 -22.76 31.04
N TRP A 62 -5.87 -23.78 30.20
CA TRP A 62 -6.98 -24.41 29.46
C TRP A 62 -8.00 -25.09 30.37
N HIS A 63 -7.62 -25.43 31.61
CA HIS A 63 -8.53 -25.98 32.61
C HIS A 63 -9.60 -24.98 33.06
N ALA A 64 -9.32 -23.68 32.98
CA ALA A 64 -10.28 -22.63 33.30
C ALA A 64 -11.20 -22.26 32.12
N CYS A 65 -10.96 -22.81 30.92
CA CYS A 65 -11.77 -22.53 29.73
C CYS A 65 -13.05 -23.37 29.69
N ASN A 66 -14.19 -22.70 29.48
CA ASN A 66 -15.45 -23.37 29.18
C ASN A 66 -15.62 -23.58 27.66
N PHE A 67 -15.31 -24.78 27.19
CA PHE A 67 -15.34 -25.13 25.77
C PHE A 67 -16.74 -25.03 25.14
N SER A 68 -17.81 -25.27 25.90
CA SER A 68 -19.18 -25.14 25.36
C SER A 68 -19.58 -23.68 25.20
N THR A 69 -19.19 -22.82 26.15
CA THR A 69 -19.41 -21.38 26.06
C THR A 69 -18.64 -20.76 24.89
N TYR A 70 -17.41 -21.20 24.64
CA TYR A 70 -16.54 -20.62 23.61
C TYR A 70 -16.49 -21.40 22.30
N ALA A 71 -17.38 -22.37 22.07
CA ALA A 71 -17.32 -23.27 20.91
C ALA A 71 -17.13 -22.53 19.57
N ARG A 72 -17.92 -21.47 19.33
CA ARG A 72 -17.81 -20.64 18.12
C ARG A 72 -16.44 -19.96 17.97
N LEU A 73 -15.86 -19.45 19.06
CA LEU A 73 -14.54 -18.82 19.03
C LEU A 73 -13.44 -19.86 18.81
N LEU A 74 -13.56 -21.04 19.42
CA LEU A 74 -12.62 -22.13 19.21
C LEU A 74 -12.61 -22.58 17.75
N ASP A 75 -13.80 -22.72 17.14
CA ASP A 75 -13.93 -23.02 15.71
C ASP A 75 -13.31 -21.92 14.84
N PHE A 76 -13.56 -20.64 15.16
CA PHE A 76 -12.99 -19.50 14.46
C PHE A 76 -11.45 -19.49 14.48
N PHE A 77 -10.84 -19.80 15.62
CA PHE A 77 -9.38 -19.88 15.77
C PHE A 77 -8.78 -21.20 15.24
N ASN A 78 -9.58 -22.06 14.61
CA ASN A 78 -9.18 -23.41 14.17
C ASN A 78 -8.62 -24.28 15.30
N ILE A 79 -9.18 -24.14 16.51
CA ILE A 79 -8.79 -24.94 17.67
C ILE A 79 -9.55 -26.27 17.62
N PRO A 80 -8.86 -27.42 17.55
CA PRO A 80 -9.51 -28.70 17.37
C PRO A 80 -10.29 -29.15 18.62
N SER A 81 -11.39 -29.87 18.41
CA SER A 81 -12.22 -30.41 19.50
C SER A 81 -11.47 -31.40 20.41
N SER A 82 -10.44 -32.06 19.89
CA SER A 82 -9.54 -32.96 20.64
C SER A 82 -8.74 -32.25 21.74
N LEU A 83 -8.68 -30.91 21.73
CA LEU A 83 -8.07 -30.11 22.80
C LEU A 83 -8.78 -30.33 24.14
N SER A 84 -10.11 -30.52 24.14
CA SER A 84 -10.89 -30.80 25.36
C SER A 84 -10.50 -32.12 26.01
N GLU A 85 -10.34 -33.18 25.20
CA GLU A 85 -9.87 -34.48 25.65
C GLU A 85 -8.42 -34.42 26.16
N ALA A 86 -7.55 -33.68 25.45
CA ALA A 86 -6.17 -33.47 25.87
C ALA A 86 -6.08 -32.76 27.23
N ARG A 87 -6.88 -31.71 27.44
CA ARG A 87 -7.02 -31.01 28.72
C ARG A 87 -7.44 -31.99 29.82
N ASP A 88 -8.49 -32.77 29.62
CA ASP A 88 -9.05 -33.63 30.68
C ASP A 88 -8.12 -34.79 31.06
N GLN A 89 -7.41 -35.36 30.08
CA GLN A 89 -6.52 -36.49 30.31
C GLN A 89 -5.13 -36.10 30.80
N HIS A 90 -4.68 -34.87 30.52
CA HIS A 90 -3.32 -34.42 30.81
C HIS A 90 -2.91 -34.62 32.28
N PRO A 91 -3.68 -34.14 33.30
CA PRO A 91 -3.28 -34.27 34.70
C PRO A 91 -3.19 -35.72 35.16
N ALA A 92 -4.16 -36.55 34.76
CA ALA A 92 -4.21 -37.96 35.15
C ALA A 92 -3.06 -38.76 34.51
N LYS A 93 -2.72 -38.48 33.25
CA LYS A 93 -1.58 -39.12 32.56
C LYS A 93 -0.25 -38.68 33.16
N ALA A 94 -0.07 -37.41 33.47
CA ALA A 94 1.14 -36.91 34.14
C ALA A 94 1.36 -37.61 35.50
N ALA A 95 0.32 -37.67 36.33
CA ALA A 95 0.39 -38.36 37.63
C ALA A 95 0.67 -39.86 37.50
N LYS A 96 0.08 -40.53 36.50
CA LYS A 96 0.37 -41.94 36.21
C LYS A 96 1.82 -42.15 35.81
N ILE A 97 2.37 -41.33 34.92
CA ILE A 97 3.77 -41.45 34.49
C ILE A 97 4.71 -41.18 35.66
N LEU A 98 4.45 -40.17 36.50
CA LEU A 98 5.27 -39.88 37.68
C LEU A 98 5.34 -41.06 38.65
N LYS A 99 4.21 -41.73 38.93
CA LYS A 99 4.19 -42.96 39.74
C LYS A 99 5.02 -44.09 39.14
N LEU A 100 5.01 -44.22 37.81
CA LEU A 100 5.79 -45.24 37.10
C LEU A 100 7.29 -44.93 37.15
N ILE A 101 7.66 -43.65 37.02
CA ILE A 101 9.04 -43.19 37.21
C ILE A 101 9.52 -43.47 38.63
N GLU A 102 8.72 -43.13 39.65
CA GLU A 102 9.07 -43.39 41.05
C GLU A 102 9.29 -44.88 41.33
N LYS A 103 8.46 -45.76 40.74
CA LYS A 103 8.67 -47.22 40.81
C LYS A 103 10.04 -47.60 40.22
N GLY A 104 10.34 -47.14 38.99
CA GLY A 104 11.62 -47.41 38.33
C GLY A 104 12.83 -46.88 39.10
N GLU A 105 12.74 -45.67 39.66
CA GLU A 105 13.77 -45.07 40.52
C GLU A 105 14.05 -45.94 41.76
N ASN A 106 12.99 -46.46 42.40
CA ASN A 106 13.10 -47.34 43.57
C ASN A 106 13.71 -48.71 43.22
N ASP A 107 13.25 -49.33 42.13
CA ASP A 107 13.73 -50.65 41.69
C ASP A 107 15.22 -50.59 41.28
N LEU A 108 15.63 -49.54 40.54
CA LEU A 108 17.04 -49.27 40.23
C LEU A 108 17.86 -48.90 41.47
N GLY A 109 17.26 -48.20 42.43
CA GLY A 109 17.88 -47.86 43.70
C GLY A 109 18.22 -49.10 44.54
N ALA A 110 17.26 -50.03 44.65
CA ALA A 110 17.46 -51.30 45.35
C ALA A 110 18.55 -52.15 44.66
N LEU A 111 18.51 -52.25 43.32
CA LEU A 111 19.48 -53.03 42.56
C LEU A 111 20.91 -52.45 42.66
N ASP A 112 21.06 -51.12 42.64
CA ASP A 112 22.35 -50.44 42.85
C ASP A 112 22.93 -50.73 44.24
N ILE A 113 22.09 -50.76 45.29
CA ILE A 113 22.52 -51.13 46.65
C ILE A 113 23.02 -52.59 46.69
N ASP A 114 22.29 -53.51 46.05
CA ASP A 114 22.65 -54.94 46.03
C ASP A 114 23.96 -55.19 45.28
N ILE A 115 24.19 -54.48 44.16
CA ILE A 115 25.45 -54.52 43.40
C ILE A 115 26.61 -53.99 44.24
N ARG A 116 26.47 -52.80 44.85
CA ARG A 116 27.52 -52.20 45.70
C ARG A 116 27.88 -53.08 46.91
N ARG A 117 26.89 -53.77 47.47
CA ARG A 117 27.09 -54.71 48.60
C ARG A 117 27.60 -56.09 48.17
N LYS A 118 27.79 -56.33 46.86
CA LYS A 118 28.13 -57.64 46.28
C LYS A 118 27.14 -58.75 46.70
N ALA A 119 25.89 -58.38 46.96
CA ALA A 119 24.83 -59.28 47.43
C ALA A 119 24.14 -60.05 46.28
N ILE A 120 24.52 -59.78 45.03
CA ILE A 120 23.92 -60.34 43.83
C ILE A 120 24.99 -60.84 42.85
N GLN A 121 24.69 -61.95 42.17
CA GLN A 121 25.56 -62.51 41.12
C GLN A 121 25.52 -61.64 39.85
N PRO A 122 26.65 -61.44 39.14
CA PRO A 122 26.73 -60.56 37.97
C PRO A 122 25.69 -60.84 36.88
N SER A 123 25.46 -62.12 36.56
CA SER A 123 24.45 -62.53 35.57
C SER A 123 23.02 -62.17 35.98
N LYS A 124 22.71 -62.26 37.28
CA LYS A 124 21.39 -61.92 37.84
C LYS A 124 21.18 -60.40 37.92
N ALA A 125 22.24 -59.66 38.26
CA ALA A 125 22.22 -58.20 38.26
C ALA A 125 21.97 -57.64 36.85
N PHE A 126 22.64 -58.20 35.85
CA PHE A 126 22.44 -57.81 34.45
C PHE A 126 21.02 -58.15 33.95
N SER A 127 20.50 -59.35 34.25
CA SER A 127 19.13 -59.72 33.86
C SER A 127 18.06 -58.87 34.54
N GLN A 128 18.22 -58.54 35.82
CA GLN A 128 17.29 -57.66 36.54
C GLN A 128 17.36 -56.23 36.01
N THR A 129 18.56 -55.73 35.69
CA THR A 129 18.73 -54.42 35.04
C THR A 129 17.99 -54.38 33.71
N GLN A 130 18.16 -55.40 32.84
CA GLN A 130 17.43 -55.48 31.58
C GLN A 130 15.91 -55.54 31.78
N SER A 131 15.42 -56.27 32.78
CA SER A 131 13.99 -56.35 33.09
C SER A 131 13.43 -54.98 33.48
N ILE A 132 14.13 -54.23 34.35
CA ILE A 132 13.71 -52.89 34.77
C ILE A 132 13.76 -51.90 33.59
N VAL A 133 14.79 -51.99 32.74
CA VAL A 133 14.89 -51.17 31.51
C VAL A 133 13.75 -51.49 30.55
N GLN A 134 13.40 -52.76 30.35
CA GLN A 134 12.26 -53.16 29.54
C GLN A 134 10.94 -52.63 30.12
N GLU A 135 10.72 -52.74 31.43
CA GLU A 135 9.56 -52.15 32.10
C GLU A 135 9.51 -50.62 31.86
N CYS A 136 10.63 -49.91 32.04
CA CYS A 136 10.72 -48.48 31.76
C CYS A 136 10.40 -48.15 30.28
N ALA A 137 10.84 -49.00 29.35
CA ALA A 137 10.55 -48.85 27.93
C ALA A 137 9.05 -49.01 27.61
N THR A 138 8.31 -49.86 28.33
CA THR A 138 6.86 -50.03 28.09
C THR A 138 6.05 -48.76 28.33
N TYR A 139 6.54 -47.83 29.17
CA TYR A 139 5.86 -46.57 29.45
C TYR A 139 6.18 -45.46 28.45
N GLN A 140 7.15 -45.64 27.54
CA GLN A 140 7.52 -44.65 26.53
C GLN A 140 6.35 -44.26 25.62
N ASN A 141 5.50 -45.20 25.24
CA ASN A 141 4.29 -44.91 24.46
C ASN A 141 3.32 -43.99 25.22
N THR A 142 3.23 -44.15 26.54
CA THR A 142 2.41 -43.27 27.39
C THR A 142 3.00 -41.87 27.45
N VAL A 143 4.33 -41.75 27.60
CA VAL A 143 5.05 -40.46 27.57
C VAL A 143 4.89 -39.78 26.21
N LYS A 144 5.03 -40.52 25.11
CA LYS A 144 4.86 -40.00 23.74
C LYS A 144 3.45 -39.45 23.54
N ASN A 145 2.43 -40.18 23.96
CA ASN A 145 1.03 -39.74 23.86
C ASN A 145 0.76 -38.52 24.74
N TRP A 146 1.34 -38.45 25.94
CA TRP A 146 1.24 -37.27 26.80
C TRP A 146 1.94 -36.05 26.20
N ARG A 147 3.14 -36.20 25.61
CA ARG A 147 3.83 -35.12 24.88
C ARG A 147 3.02 -34.59 23.70
N ALA A 148 2.31 -35.47 22.97
CA ALA A 148 1.42 -35.05 21.89
C ALA A 148 0.28 -34.16 22.41
N GLN A 149 -0.28 -34.47 23.59
CA GLN A 149 -1.31 -33.64 24.24
C GLN A 149 -0.77 -32.27 24.68
N ILE A 150 0.44 -32.23 25.27
CA ILE A 150 1.11 -30.97 25.60
C ILE A 150 1.30 -30.12 24.35
N THR A 151 1.83 -30.73 23.28
CA THR A 151 2.06 -30.05 22.00
C THR A 151 0.76 -29.42 21.47
N LEU A 152 -0.34 -30.17 21.52
CA LEU A 152 -1.66 -29.68 21.11
C LEU A 152 -2.10 -28.45 21.94
N LEU A 153 -1.96 -28.52 23.28
CA LEU A 153 -2.32 -27.43 24.19
C LEU A 153 -1.46 -26.18 23.99
N THR A 154 -0.16 -26.35 23.77
CA THR A 154 0.76 -25.24 23.52
C THR A 154 0.58 -24.62 22.14
N GLU A 155 0.31 -25.42 21.10
CA GLU A 155 0.09 -24.89 19.75
C GLU A 155 -1.25 -24.17 19.65
N ALA A 156 -2.29 -24.65 20.34
CA ALA A 156 -3.56 -23.94 20.43
C ALA A 156 -3.40 -22.56 21.10
N ASP A 157 -2.61 -22.46 22.18
CA ASP A 157 -2.33 -21.18 22.84
C ASP A 157 -1.56 -20.23 21.91
N LYS A 158 -0.53 -20.75 21.24
CA LYS A 158 0.25 -19.99 20.26
C LYS A 158 -0.63 -19.48 19.12
N ASN A 159 -1.43 -20.35 18.50
CA ASN A 159 -2.33 -20.00 17.40
C ASN A 159 -3.33 -18.91 17.81
N LEU A 160 -3.91 -19.02 19.02
CA LEU A 160 -4.81 -18.00 19.56
C LEU A 160 -4.11 -16.64 19.65
N ARG A 161 -2.90 -16.59 20.23
CA ARG A 161 -2.13 -15.35 20.44
C ARG A 161 -1.64 -14.72 19.13
N GLU A 162 -1.25 -15.54 18.16
CA GLU A 162 -0.82 -15.07 16.82
C GLU A 162 -1.97 -14.42 16.04
N GLN A 163 -3.21 -14.85 16.28
CA GLN A 163 -4.41 -14.29 15.65
C GLN A 163 -4.99 -13.06 16.37
N LEU A 164 -4.29 -12.49 17.36
CA LEU A 164 -4.69 -11.25 18.03
C LEU A 164 -4.22 -10.02 17.25
N SER A 165 -4.96 -9.67 16.20
CA SER A 165 -4.78 -8.42 15.43
C SER A 165 -6.11 -7.96 14.82
N VAL A 166 -6.21 -6.67 14.47
CA VAL A 166 -7.40 -6.13 13.79
C VAL A 166 -7.68 -6.89 12.48
N HIS A 167 -6.64 -7.20 11.70
CA HIS A 167 -6.79 -7.96 10.46
C HIS A 167 -7.33 -9.36 10.69
N ALA A 168 -6.72 -10.11 11.61
CA ALA A 168 -7.09 -11.50 11.89
C ALA A 168 -8.52 -11.62 12.45
N LEU A 169 -9.01 -10.62 13.21
CA LEU A 169 -10.38 -10.59 13.72
C LEU A 169 -11.41 -10.04 12.73
N LEU A 170 -11.01 -9.56 11.55
CA LEU A 170 -11.93 -9.02 10.54
C LEU A 170 -13.01 -10.03 10.10
N PRO A 171 -12.72 -11.32 9.86
CA PRO A 171 -13.76 -12.28 9.46
C PRO A 171 -14.80 -12.47 10.57
N LEU A 172 -14.38 -12.47 11.85
CA LEU A 172 -15.30 -12.52 12.99
C LEU A 172 -16.15 -11.25 13.08
N ALA A 173 -15.55 -10.07 12.91
CA ALA A 173 -16.26 -8.79 12.90
C ALA A 173 -17.32 -8.71 11.77
N LYS A 174 -17.02 -9.29 10.59
CA LYS A 174 -17.95 -9.41 9.46
C LYS A 174 -19.08 -10.38 9.76
N GLU A 175 -18.77 -11.52 10.36
CA GLU A 175 -19.77 -12.52 10.75
C GLU A 175 -20.74 -11.96 11.80
N LEU A 176 -20.24 -11.20 12.78
CA LEU A 176 -21.08 -10.51 13.76
C LEU A 176 -21.95 -9.41 13.12
N GLY A 177 -21.43 -8.75 12.09
CA GLY A 177 -22.12 -7.69 11.35
C GLY A 177 -23.07 -8.16 10.25
N LYS A 178 -23.21 -9.47 9.96
CA LYS A 178 -23.87 -10.15 8.81
C LYS A 178 -24.39 -9.27 7.66
N ARG A 179 -25.40 -8.44 7.92
CA ARG A 179 -26.02 -7.53 6.93
C ARG A 179 -25.06 -6.47 6.36
N ASN A 180 -24.03 -6.11 7.11
CA ASN A 180 -23.09 -5.02 6.79
C ASN A 180 -21.67 -5.52 6.49
N ALA A 181 -21.48 -6.83 6.23
CA ALA A 181 -20.15 -7.42 6.08
C ALA A 181 -19.28 -6.76 4.99
N ALA A 182 -19.88 -6.36 3.86
CA ALA A 182 -19.17 -5.63 2.80
C ALA A 182 -18.73 -4.22 3.26
N LEU A 183 -19.60 -3.51 3.97
CA LEU A 183 -19.32 -2.16 4.48
C LEU A 183 -18.20 -2.18 5.53
N VAL A 184 -18.15 -3.23 6.35
CA VAL A 184 -17.06 -3.45 7.33
C VAL A 184 -15.73 -3.66 6.62
N GLU A 185 -15.69 -4.42 5.53
CA GLU A 185 -14.48 -4.61 4.69
C GLU A 185 -14.01 -3.28 4.09
N GLU A 186 -14.91 -2.50 3.51
CA GLU A 186 -14.58 -1.18 2.96
C GLU A 186 -14.06 -0.21 4.02
N GLY A 187 -14.66 -0.22 5.21
CA GLY A 187 -14.16 0.53 6.36
C GLY A 187 -12.74 0.13 6.77
N TYR A 188 -12.42 -1.17 6.70
CA TYR A 188 -11.07 -1.67 6.99
C TYR A 188 -10.06 -1.26 5.93
N ASN A 189 -10.44 -1.29 4.65
CA ASN A 189 -9.60 -0.79 3.56
C ASN A 189 -9.31 0.71 3.72
N PHE A 190 -10.31 1.50 4.12
CA PHE A 190 -10.12 2.90 4.44
C PHE A 190 -9.17 3.09 5.64
N TYR A 191 -9.34 2.33 6.72
CA TYR A 191 -8.43 2.36 7.87
C TYR A 191 -6.97 2.10 7.44
N ARG A 192 -6.74 1.07 6.60
CA ARG A 192 -5.41 0.73 6.08
C ARG A 192 -4.79 1.85 5.23
N MET A 193 -5.59 2.44 4.32
CA MET A 193 -5.15 3.55 3.48
C MET A 193 -4.67 4.75 4.31
N VAL A 194 -5.24 4.97 5.50
CA VAL A 194 -4.84 6.04 6.42
C VAL A 194 -3.59 5.68 7.25
N LYS A 195 -3.45 4.42 7.68
CA LYS A 195 -2.50 4.03 8.73
C LYS A 195 -1.11 3.60 8.26
N ASN A 196 -0.85 3.55 6.96
CA ASN A 196 0.42 3.06 6.39
C ASN A 196 0.81 1.66 6.91
N ASP A 197 -0.15 0.76 7.09
CA ASP A 197 0.18 -0.60 7.53
C ASP A 197 0.78 -1.39 6.36
N THR A 198 2.11 -1.45 6.35
CA THR A 198 2.96 -1.97 5.27
C THR A 198 2.90 -3.48 5.07
N SER A 199 2.16 -4.21 5.91
CA SER A 199 2.20 -5.66 5.99
C SER A 199 1.51 -6.37 4.80
N GLN A 200 0.65 -5.67 4.05
CA GLN A 200 0.06 -6.14 2.77
C GLN A 200 -0.05 -4.93 1.83
N ARG A 201 0.68 -4.92 0.70
CA ARG A 201 0.87 -3.73 -0.17
C ARG A 201 -0.01 -3.70 -1.43
N ASP A 202 -1.24 -4.23 -1.36
CA ASP A 202 -2.11 -4.26 -2.54
C ASP A 202 -2.84 -2.93 -2.81
N THR A 203 -2.75 -1.94 -1.91
CA THR A 203 -3.48 -0.67 -2.04
C THR A 203 -2.61 0.52 -1.61
N PRO A 204 -2.49 1.59 -2.41
CA PRO A 204 -1.73 2.78 -2.04
C PRO A 204 -2.32 3.47 -0.80
N THR A 205 -1.45 3.96 0.07
CA THR A 205 -1.81 4.73 1.25
C THR A 205 -1.97 6.22 0.91
N LEU A 206 -2.55 7.01 1.82
CA LEU A 206 -2.58 8.46 1.68
C LEU A 206 -1.18 9.08 1.57
N HIS A 207 -0.18 8.50 2.24
CA HIS A 207 1.20 8.96 2.11
C HIS A 207 1.78 8.61 0.75
N ASP A 208 1.44 7.45 0.18
CA ASP A 208 1.83 7.09 -1.18
C ASP A 208 1.22 8.04 -2.21
N TYR A 209 -0.06 8.41 -2.06
CA TYR A 209 -0.69 9.41 -2.93
C TYR A 209 -0.03 10.79 -2.82
N HIS A 210 0.33 11.22 -1.60
CA HIS A 210 1.04 12.49 -1.38
C HIS A 210 2.43 12.49 -2.03
N ALA A 211 3.20 11.41 -1.84
CA ALA A 211 4.52 11.25 -2.46
C ALA A 211 4.44 11.23 -3.99
N GLN A 212 3.44 10.53 -4.56
CA GLN A 212 3.21 10.51 -5.99
C GLN A 212 2.83 11.89 -6.54
N ALA A 213 2.02 12.67 -5.81
CA ALA A 213 1.68 14.04 -6.20
C ALA A 213 2.92 14.96 -6.23
N ILE A 214 3.82 14.85 -5.24
CA ILE A 214 5.09 15.59 -5.21
C ILE A 214 5.98 15.23 -6.40
N ASP A 215 6.11 13.93 -6.71
CA ASP A 215 6.91 13.49 -7.85
C ASP A 215 6.32 14.02 -9.17
N LEU A 216 5.00 13.94 -9.33
CA LEU A 216 4.31 14.42 -10.53
C LEU A 216 4.43 15.94 -10.70
N GLU A 217 4.27 16.71 -9.63
CA GLU A 217 4.51 18.17 -9.62
C GLU A 217 5.92 18.50 -10.12
N LYS A 218 6.94 17.81 -9.60
CA LYS A 218 8.32 17.99 -10.05
C LYS A 218 8.45 17.71 -11.54
N ARG A 219 7.91 16.60 -12.04
CA ARG A 219 7.98 16.25 -13.47
C ARG A 219 7.30 17.31 -14.35
N ILE A 220 6.13 17.81 -13.94
CA ILE A 220 5.41 18.86 -14.67
C ILE A 220 6.23 20.15 -14.75
N ARG A 221 6.83 20.59 -13.64
CA ARG A 221 7.67 21.80 -13.62
C ARG A 221 8.93 21.71 -14.50
N HIS A 222 9.40 20.51 -14.80
CA HIS A 222 10.56 20.28 -15.67
C HIS A 222 10.21 20.12 -17.15
N ILE A 223 8.94 20.30 -17.55
CA ILE A 223 8.58 20.29 -18.97
C ILE A 223 9.20 21.51 -19.66
N ASP A 224 10.09 21.24 -20.61
CA ASP A 224 10.75 22.29 -21.40
C ASP A 224 9.81 22.83 -22.50
N LEU A 225 9.42 24.10 -22.33
CA LEU A 225 8.65 24.86 -23.33
C LEU A 225 9.55 25.62 -24.33
N GLY A 226 10.87 25.41 -24.24
CA GLY A 226 11.87 25.94 -25.17
C GLY A 226 11.54 25.60 -26.63
N GLY A 227 11.68 26.60 -27.50
CA GLY A 227 11.39 26.49 -28.93
C GLY A 227 9.92 26.69 -29.32
N LEU A 228 9.01 26.98 -28.38
CA LEU A 228 7.66 27.46 -28.69
C LEU A 228 7.61 29.00 -28.79
N PRO A 229 6.88 29.56 -29.78
CA PRO A 229 6.55 30.99 -29.83
C PRO A 229 5.79 31.44 -28.57
N GLY A 230 5.85 32.73 -28.25
CA GLY A 230 5.25 33.34 -27.05
C GLY A 230 3.82 32.87 -26.77
N LEU A 231 2.90 33.05 -27.72
CA LEU A 231 1.50 32.69 -27.53
C LEU A 231 1.29 31.17 -27.36
N ALA A 232 2.05 30.34 -28.09
CA ALA A 232 1.98 28.89 -27.95
C ALA A 232 2.51 28.42 -26.59
N ARG A 233 3.59 29.04 -26.12
CA ARG A 233 4.18 28.79 -24.80
C ARG A 233 3.21 29.13 -23.68
N VAL A 234 2.56 30.29 -23.73
CA VAL A 234 1.56 30.70 -22.72
C VAL A 234 0.36 29.77 -22.69
N ILE A 235 -0.12 29.33 -23.86
CA ILE A 235 -1.24 28.40 -23.94
C ILE A 235 -0.88 27.05 -23.32
N VAL A 236 0.29 26.51 -23.64
CA VAL A 236 0.75 25.25 -23.04
C VAL A 236 0.98 25.41 -21.54
N ASP A 237 1.67 26.47 -21.13
CA ASP A 237 1.96 26.75 -19.71
C ASP A 237 0.67 26.86 -18.89
N HIS A 238 -0.34 27.58 -19.37
CA HIS A 238 -1.63 27.68 -18.68
C HIS A 238 -2.24 26.30 -18.37
N ASN A 239 -2.19 25.37 -19.32
CA ASN A 239 -2.71 24.02 -19.12
C ASN A 239 -1.83 23.18 -18.18
N LEU A 240 -0.51 23.43 -18.15
CA LEU A 240 0.38 22.86 -17.14
C LEU A 240 0.10 23.44 -15.74
N GLN A 241 -0.27 24.72 -15.63
CA GLN A 241 -0.66 25.33 -14.35
C GLN A 241 -1.94 24.69 -13.80
N VAL A 242 -2.89 24.28 -14.64
CA VAL A 242 -4.05 23.49 -14.19
C VAL A 242 -3.62 22.16 -13.57
N ALA A 243 -2.66 21.46 -14.20
CA ALA A 243 -2.10 20.22 -13.68
C ALA A 243 -1.36 20.44 -12.34
N LEU A 244 -0.59 21.52 -12.23
CA LEU A 244 0.10 21.90 -10.99
C LEU A 244 -0.89 22.21 -9.87
N ALA A 245 -1.92 23.02 -10.15
CA ALA A 245 -2.98 23.32 -9.19
C ALA A 245 -3.69 22.04 -8.69
N ALA A 246 -3.93 21.06 -9.58
CA ALA A 246 -4.48 19.76 -9.19
C ALA A 246 -3.54 18.99 -8.24
N THR A 247 -2.23 18.97 -8.50
CA THR A 247 -1.25 18.35 -7.58
C THR A 247 -1.16 19.06 -6.24
N ASP A 248 -1.21 20.39 -6.23
CA ASP A 248 -1.19 21.20 -5.02
C ASP A 248 -2.42 20.90 -4.17
N GLN A 249 -3.60 20.94 -4.78
CA GLN A 249 -4.85 20.67 -4.09
C GLN A 249 -4.96 19.23 -3.55
N LEU A 250 -4.40 18.24 -4.26
CA LEU A 250 -4.29 16.87 -3.78
C LEU A 250 -3.47 16.78 -2.49
N LYS A 251 -2.25 17.33 -2.48
CA LYS A 251 -1.37 17.33 -1.30
C LYS A 251 -2.04 18.03 -0.13
N GLU A 252 -2.61 19.19 -0.42
CA GLU A 252 -3.29 20.06 0.52
C GLU A 252 -4.53 19.42 1.17
N PHE A 253 -5.31 18.66 0.39
CA PHE A 253 -6.43 17.87 0.90
C PHE A 253 -5.95 16.71 1.78
N ILE A 254 -4.92 15.97 1.35
CA ILE A 254 -4.37 14.84 2.11
C ILE A 254 -3.83 15.32 3.47
N GLU A 255 -3.08 16.42 3.49
CA GLU A 255 -2.55 17.00 4.73
C GLU A 255 -3.67 17.49 5.67
N PHE A 256 -4.69 18.15 5.13
CA PHE A 256 -5.86 18.55 5.91
C PHE A 256 -6.57 17.33 6.50
N PHE A 257 -6.78 16.28 5.70
CA PHE A 257 -7.46 15.08 6.15
C PHE A 257 -6.68 14.34 7.26
N LEU A 258 -5.36 14.18 7.10
CA LEU A 258 -4.50 13.56 8.11
C LEU A 258 -4.46 14.33 9.43
N LYS A 259 -4.66 15.66 9.41
CA LYS A 259 -4.79 16.48 10.62
C LYS A 259 -6.16 16.33 11.30
N ASN A 260 -7.20 15.96 10.54
CA ASN A 260 -8.60 15.91 11.00
C ASN A 260 -9.18 14.50 10.87
N LEU A 261 -8.41 13.49 11.29
CA LEU A 261 -8.84 12.10 11.16
C LEU A 261 -10.13 11.82 11.94
N PRO A 262 -11.04 10.99 11.40
CA PRO A 262 -12.22 10.54 12.13
C PRO A 262 -11.84 9.86 13.46
N GLY A 263 -12.61 10.13 14.52
CA GLY A 263 -12.40 9.52 15.84
C GLY A 263 -12.42 7.99 15.84
N GLU A 264 -13.06 7.37 14.85
CA GLU A 264 -13.06 5.93 14.61
C GLU A 264 -11.66 5.39 14.32
N ILE A 265 -10.79 6.16 13.67
CA ILE A 265 -9.38 5.77 13.47
C ILE A 265 -8.69 5.62 14.83
N ILE A 266 -8.89 6.57 15.73
CA ILE A 266 -8.34 6.52 17.10
C ILE A 266 -8.94 5.35 17.90
N ALA A 267 -10.23 5.08 17.72
CA ALA A 267 -10.88 3.94 18.38
C ALA A 267 -10.33 2.60 17.87
N LEU A 268 -10.04 2.47 16.57
CA LEU A 268 -9.42 1.29 15.98
C LEU A 268 -7.97 1.11 16.45
N ASP A 269 -7.22 2.20 16.62
CA ASP A 269 -5.89 2.13 17.23
C ASP A 269 -5.95 1.62 18.67
N LYS A 270 -6.93 2.08 19.45
CA LYS A 270 -7.15 1.59 20.82
C LYS A 270 -7.49 0.10 20.82
N ILE A 271 -8.31 -0.36 19.88
CA ILE A 271 -8.61 -1.80 19.70
C ILE A 271 -7.33 -2.58 19.37
N GLN A 272 -6.49 -2.08 18.47
CA GLN A 272 -5.22 -2.72 18.15
C GLN A 272 -4.30 -2.81 19.38
N GLN A 273 -4.21 -1.75 20.19
CA GLN A 273 -3.46 -1.77 21.45
C GLN A 273 -4.06 -2.74 22.47
N GLU A 274 -5.39 -2.80 22.58
CA GLU A 274 -6.08 -3.77 23.45
C GLU A 274 -5.75 -5.21 23.03
N LEU A 275 -5.79 -5.52 21.73
CA LEU A 275 -5.41 -6.84 21.20
C LEU A 275 -3.95 -7.20 21.45
N ILE A 276 -3.03 -6.23 21.33
CA ILE A 276 -1.63 -6.43 21.68
C ILE A 276 -1.49 -6.75 23.18
N SER A 277 -2.16 -5.98 24.05
CA SER A 277 -2.10 -6.20 25.50
C SER A 277 -2.70 -7.55 25.93
N LEU A 278 -3.68 -8.06 25.20
CA LEU A 278 -4.27 -9.37 25.48
C LEU A 278 -3.30 -10.52 25.25
N ARG A 279 -2.26 -10.34 24.43
CA ARG A 279 -1.25 -11.38 24.17
C ARG A 279 -0.47 -11.80 25.42
N ASP A 280 -0.51 -11.00 26.48
CA ASP A 280 0.17 -11.31 27.76
C ASP A 280 -0.80 -11.81 28.84
N THR A 281 -2.10 -11.95 28.51
CA THR A 281 -3.14 -12.40 29.46
C THR A 281 -3.38 -13.92 29.37
N PRO A 282 -3.96 -14.54 30.42
CA PRO A 282 -4.40 -15.93 30.37
C PRO A 282 -5.44 -16.19 29.28
N THR A 283 -5.40 -17.37 28.65
CA THR A 283 -6.33 -17.78 27.59
C THR A 283 -7.82 -17.61 27.91
N PRO A 284 -8.32 -17.92 29.13
CA PRO A 284 -9.72 -17.67 29.47
C PRO A 284 -10.11 -16.19 29.32
N ASP A 285 -9.21 -15.28 29.72
CA ASP A 285 -9.45 -13.84 29.64
C ASP A 285 -9.42 -13.36 28.19
N ILE A 286 -8.52 -13.92 27.37
CA ILE A 286 -8.51 -13.68 25.91
C ILE A 286 -9.87 -14.07 25.34
N LEU A 287 -10.30 -15.32 25.51
CA LEU A 287 -11.55 -15.84 24.95
C LEU A 287 -12.77 -15.03 25.41
N ALA A 288 -12.80 -14.57 26.66
CA ALA A 288 -13.87 -13.72 27.18
C ALA A 288 -13.94 -12.33 26.52
N ARG A 289 -12.82 -11.78 26.02
CA ARG A 289 -12.76 -10.42 25.45
C ARG A 289 -12.85 -10.36 23.92
N ILE A 290 -12.57 -11.44 23.20
CA ILE A 290 -12.52 -11.42 21.72
C ILE A 290 -13.84 -10.98 21.09
N GLU A 291 -14.98 -11.54 21.51
CA GLU A 291 -16.26 -11.21 20.89
C GLU A 291 -16.71 -9.76 21.16
N PRO A 292 -16.59 -9.21 22.40
CA PRO A 292 -16.76 -7.79 22.65
C PRO A 292 -15.86 -6.89 21.79
N ILE A 293 -14.59 -7.24 21.64
CA ILE A 293 -13.63 -6.49 20.82
C ILE A 293 -14.02 -6.56 19.34
N ALA A 294 -14.34 -7.74 18.80
CA ALA A 294 -14.77 -7.93 17.42
C ALA A 294 -16.08 -7.17 17.11
N THR A 295 -17.00 -7.10 18.09
CA THR A 295 -18.22 -6.29 17.99
C THR A 295 -17.89 -4.80 17.91
N SER A 296 -17.00 -4.32 18.79
CA SER A 296 -16.55 -2.91 18.77
C SER A 296 -15.81 -2.59 17.46
N LEU A 297 -14.98 -3.51 16.97
CA LEU A 297 -14.29 -3.41 15.69
C LEU A 297 -15.29 -3.26 14.54
N SER A 298 -16.27 -4.17 14.45
CA SER A 298 -17.33 -4.13 13.42
C SER A 298 -18.06 -2.78 13.41
N ARG A 299 -18.45 -2.28 14.59
CA ARG A 299 -19.12 -0.98 14.74
C ARG A 299 -18.25 0.20 14.29
N ASN A 300 -16.98 0.24 14.70
CA ASN A 300 -16.08 1.34 14.34
C ASN A 300 -15.72 1.31 12.85
N LEU A 301 -15.50 0.12 12.26
CA LEU A 301 -15.28 -0.03 10.83
C LEU A 301 -16.49 0.40 10.01
N LEU A 302 -17.70 0.05 10.43
CA LEU A 302 -18.93 0.52 9.79
C LEU A 302 -19.08 2.05 9.90
N GLY A 303 -18.83 2.62 11.08
CA GLY A 303 -18.84 4.07 11.29
C GLY A 303 -17.81 4.78 10.40
N LEU A 304 -16.62 4.19 10.26
CA LEU A 304 -15.56 4.68 9.41
C LEU A 304 -15.95 4.62 7.93
N HIS A 305 -16.54 3.52 7.46
CA HIS A 305 -17.08 3.42 6.10
C HIS A 305 -18.13 4.51 5.83
N ASN A 306 -19.10 4.71 6.73
CA ASN A 306 -20.13 5.73 6.55
C ASN A 306 -19.54 7.14 6.47
N LYS A 307 -18.52 7.44 7.28
CA LYS A 307 -17.79 8.71 7.22
C LYS A 307 -16.98 8.83 5.94
N ALA A 308 -16.27 7.78 5.54
CA ALA A 308 -15.53 7.74 4.28
C ALA A 308 -16.46 7.95 3.07
N GLN A 309 -17.65 7.35 3.05
CA GLN A 309 -18.66 7.60 2.02
C GLN A 309 -19.20 9.03 2.04
N SER A 310 -19.37 9.61 3.22
CA SER A 310 -19.71 11.04 3.33
C SER A 310 -18.58 11.92 2.80
N MET A 311 -17.33 11.43 2.86
CA MET A 311 -16.11 12.05 2.33
C MET A 311 -15.80 11.54 0.92
N LYS A 312 -16.76 11.66 -0.01
CA LYS A 312 -16.65 11.26 -1.44
C LYS A 312 -15.34 11.72 -2.10
N GLN A 313 -14.74 12.79 -1.60
CA GLN A 313 -13.50 13.38 -2.08
C GLN A 313 -12.27 12.48 -1.93
N ILE A 314 -12.26 11.56 -0.97
CA ILE A 314 -11.14 10.63 -0.82
C ILE A 314 -11.09 9.64 -2.00
N GLN A 315 -12.25 9.28 -2.56
CA GLN A 315 -12.34 8.48 -3.77
C GLN A 315 -11.85 9.24 -5.02
N LEU A 316 -11.77 10.57 -4.96
CA LEU A 316 -11.24 11.39 -6.06
C LEU A 316 -9.72 11.39 -6.12
N LEU A 317 -9.02 11.07 -5.03
CA LEU A 317 -7.55 11.09 -4.97
C LEU A 317 -6.88 10.27 -6.08
N PRO A 318 -7.16 8.96 -6.24
CA PRO A 318 -6.57 8.19 -7.32
C PRO A 318 -6.95 8.73 -8.71
N ILE A 319 -8.18 9.22 -8.86
CA ILE A 319 -8.71 9.70 -10.14
C ILE A 319 -7.99 10.98 -10.59
N VAL A 320 -7.87 11.98 -9.70
CA VAL A 320 -7.20 13.25 -10.02
C VAL A 320 -5.72 13.01 -10.27
N LEU A 321 -5.09 12.12 -9.52
CA LEU A 321 -3.68 11.77 -9.74
C LEU A 321 -3.46 11.11 -11.12
N GLU A 322 -4.31 10.15 -11.50
CA GLU A 322 -4.24 9.46 -12.80
C GLU A 322 -4.47 10.41 -13.97
N GLU A 323 -5.47 11.29 -13.86
CA GLU A 323 -5.76 12.29 -14.89
C GLU A 323 -4.64 13.33 -15.04
N THR A 324 -4.06 13.76 -13.93
CA THR A 324 -2.92 14.69 -13.93
C THR A 324 -1.69 14.03 -14.56
N ARG A 325 -1.46 12.74 -14.27
CA ARG A 325 -0.40 11.93 -14.88
C ARG A 325 -0.60 11.79 -16.38
N THR A 326 -1.83 11.54 -16.80
CA THR A 326 -2.23 11.44 -18.21
C THR A 326 -1.99 12.76 -18.93
N LEU A 327 -2.40 13.89 -18.35
CA LEU A 327 -2.16 15.22 -18.92
C LEU A 327 -0.66 15.52 -19.06
N HIS A 328 0.13 15.27 -18.02
CA HIS A 328 1.59 15.40 -18.06
C HIS A 328 2.20 14.59 -19.22
N PHE A 329 1.86 13.30 -19.30
CA PHE A 329 2.39 12.42 -20.33
C PHE A 329 1.99 12.88 -21.73
N THR A 330 0.69 13.14 -21.96
CA THR A 330 0.20 13.58 -23.27
C THR A 330 0.82 14.92 -23.67
N MET A 331 1.01 15.85 -22.72
CA MET A 331 1.66 17.13 -22.99
C MET A 331 3.10 16.94 -23.47
N LYS A 332 3.88 16.15 -22.72
CA LYS A 332 5.30 15.91 -23.01
C LYS A 332 5.53 15.10 -24.28
N SER A 333 4.80 13.98 -24.43
CA SER A 333 5.09 12.96 -25.43
C SER A 333 4.37 13.20 -26.76
N THR A 334 3.22 13.89 -26.75
CA THR A 334 2.37 14.03 -27.94
C THR A 334 2.17 15.48 -28.35
N ILE A 335 1.66 16.32 -27.44
CA ILE A 335 1.24 17.69 -27.76
C ILE A 335 2.45 18.54 -28.12
N LEU A 336 3.48 18.58 -27.27
CA LEU A 336 4.66 19.44 -27.49
C LEU A 336 5.38 19.13 -28.82
N PRO A 337 5.72 17.87 -29.14
CA PRO A 337 6.32 17.54 -30.43
C PRO A 337 5.44 17.92 -31.63
N GLU A 338 4.14 17.61 -31.57
CA GLU A 338 3.23 17.87 -32.69
C GLU A 338 2.93 19.37 -32.87
N MET A 339 2.81 20.14 -31.78
CA MET A 339 2.70 21.60 -31.85
C MET A 339 3.94 22.21 -32.48
N LYS A 340 5.16 21.81 -32.06
CA LYS A 340 6.42 22.26 -32.69
C LYS A 340 6.43 21.95 -34.18
N ARG A 341 6.00 20.74 -34.56
CA ARG A 341 5.90 20.32 -35.97
C ARG A 341 4.90 21.17 -36.76
N ARG A 342 3.68 21.40 -36.23
CA ARG A 342 2.63 22.16 -36.92
C ARG A 342 2.88 23.66 -36.97
N ILE A 343 3.56 24.22 -35.97
CA ILE A 343 3.98 25.62 -35.99
C ILE A 343 5.03 25.83 -37.08
N SER A 344 5.92 24.85 -37.29
CA SER A 344 6.98 24.94 -38.30
C SER A 344 6.53 24.54 -39.71
N ALA A 345 5.42 23.80 -39.84
CA ALA A 345 4.93 23.30 -41.12
C ALA A 345 4.36 24.43 -42.01
N PRO A 346 4.86 24.61 -43.25
CA PRO A 346 4.31 25.57 -44.19
C PRO A 346 2.83 25.31 -44.49
N GLY A 347 2.02 26.37 -44.53
CA GLY A 347 0.58 26.28 -44.83
C GLY A 347 -0.28 25.76 -43.67
N SER A 348 0.32 25.43 -42.52
CA SER A 348 -0.42 25.05 -41.32
C SER A 348 -1.22 26.24 -40.77
N PRO A 349 -2.45 26.02 -40.28
CA PRO A 349 -3.28 27.09 -39.71
C PRO A 349 -2.69 27.72 -38.42
N VAL A 350 -1.71 27.05 -37.81
CA VAL A 350 -0.97 27.51 -36.62
C VAL A 350 0.50 27.85 -36.94
N ASN A 351 0.86 27.97 -38.21
CA ASN A 351 2.15 28.53 -38.61
C ASN A 351 2.10 30.05 -38.58
N LEU A 352 3.11 30.69 -37.97
CA LEU A 352 3.19 32.14 -37.81
C LEU A 352 3.14 32.88 -39.16
N ASN A 353 3.88 32.41 -40.16
CA ASN A 353 3.88 33.01 -41.49
C ASN A 353 2.51 32.88 -42.17
N SER A 354 1.85 31.72 -42.04
CA SER A 354 0.52 31.52 -42.62
C SER A 354 -0.52 32.47 -42.02
N VAL A 355 -0.54 32.65 -40.70
CA VAL A 355 -1.47 33.58 -40.04
C VAL A 355 -1.13 35.04 -40.33
N ALA A 356 0.16 35.40 -40.32
CA ALA A 356 0.60 36.74 -40.66
C ALA A 356 0.29 37.09 -42.13
N ALA A 357 0.45 36.16 -43.06
CA ALA A 357 0.11 36.35 -44.48
C ALA A 357 -1.40 36.53 -44.68
N GLU A 358 -2.22 35.69 -44.04
CA GLU A 358 -3.69 35.81 -44.05
C GLU A 358 -4.12 37.19 -43.56
N LYS A 359 -3.65 37.62 -42.38
CA LYS A 359 -4.04 38.90 -41.79
C LYS A 359 -3.49 40.11 -42.54
N THR A 360 -2.31 40.00 -43.14
CA THR A 360 -1.78 41.03 -44.03
C THR A 360 -2.63 41.16 -45.30
N ALA A 361 -3.02 40.04 -45.91
CA ALA A 361 -3.91 40.03 -47.06
C ALA A 361 -5.28 40.65 -46.72
N ASP A 362 -5.88 40.27 -45.59
CA ASP A 362 -7.14 40.85 -45.09
C ASP A 362 -7.04 42.38 -44.91
N PHE A 363 -5.86 42.90 -44.55
CA PHE A 363 -5.65 44.33 -44.34
C PHE A 363 -5.60 45.12 -45.66
N PHE A 364 -4.93 44.59 -46.68
CA PHE A 364 -4.63 45.27 -47.95
C PHE A 364 -5.56 44.91 -49.12
N MET A 365 -6.30 43.80 -49.05
CA MET A 365 -7.19 43.36 -50.13
C MET A 365 -8.62 43.91 -50.00
N GLY A 366 -9.35 43.93 -51.13
CA GLY A 366 -10.71 44.45 -51.23
C GLY A 366 -10.82 45.98 -51.23
N PHE A 367 -12.04 46.52 -51.33
CA PHE A 367 -12.27 47.96 -51.44
C PHE A 367 -11.77 48.76 -50.22
N LYS A 368 -11.95 48.22 -49.00
CA LYS A 368 -11.42 48.82 -47.78
C LYS A 368 -9.88 48.78 -47.74
N GLY A 369 -9.27 47.68 -48.21
CA GLY A 369 -7.83 47.55 -48.34
C GLY A 369 -7.23 48.54 -49.34
N PHE A 370 -7.88 48.74 -50.49
CA PHE A 370 -7.50 49.75 -51.47
C PHE A 370 -7.52 51.16 -50.88
N VAL A 371 -8.59 51.55 -50.18
CA VAL A 371 -8.68 52.86 -49.51
C VAL A 371 -7.57 53.04 -48.47
N ARG A 372 -7.26 51.99 -47.69
CA ARG A 372 -6.14 52.03 -46.72
C ARG A 372 -4.79 52.17 -47.41
N ALA A 373 -4.56 51.43 -48.50
CA ALA A 373 -3.32 51.52 -49.27
C ALA A 373 -3.10 52.93 -49.84
N VAL A 374 -4.16 53.56 -50.38
CA VAL A 374 -4.11 54.95 -50.84
C VAL A 374 -3.79 55.92 -49.69
N LYS A 375 -4.46 55.78 -48.53
CA LYS A 375 -4.17 56.61 -47.34
C LYS A 375 -2.73 56.44 -46.85
N LEU A 376 -2.21 55.21 -46.85
CA LEU A 376 -0.82 54.93 -46.48
C LEU A 376 0.18 55.57 -47.46
N LEU A 377 -0.11 55.58 -48.76
CA LEU A 377 0.71 56.26 -49.76
C LEU A 377 0.76 57.78 -49.55
N PHE A 378 -0.39 58.41 -49.27
CA PHE A 378 -0.43 59.84 -48.95
C PHE A 378 0.30 60.18 -47.65
N SER A 379 0.18 59.33 -46.64
CA SER A 379 0.88 59.49 -45.35
C SER A 379 2.40 59.37 -45.53
N ALA A 380 2.84 58.38 -46.32
CA ALA A 380 4.25 58.18 -46.68
C ALA A 380 4.85 59.38 -47.43
N ALA A 381 4.10 59.97 -48.36
CA ALA A 381 4.53 61.15 -49.11
C ALA A 381 4.70 62.40 -48.20
N GLY A 382 4.02 62.42 -47.04
CA GLY A 382 4.16 63.46 -46.02
C GLY A 382 5.37 63.29 -45.08
N GLY A 383 6.26 62.31 -45.34
CA GLY A 383 7.44 62.06 -44.51
C GLY A 383 7.20 61.11 -43.32
N GLN A 384 6.02 60.50 -43.23
CA GLN A 384 5.65 59.58 -42.16
C GLN A 384 6.11 58.16 -42.46
N LYS A 385 6.27 57.33 -41.42
CA LYS A 385 6.67 55.92 -41.57
C LYS A 385 5.60 55.16 -42.37
N ALA A 386 5.95 54.78 -43.59
CA ALA A 386 5.11 53.95 -44.45
C ALA A 386 5.18 52.48 -44.00
N ILE A 387 4.04 51.79 -43.99
CA ILE A 387 4.00 50.33 -43.80
C ILE A 387 3.56 49.68 -45.12
N LYS A 388 4.44 48.86 -45.70
CA LYS A 388 4.10 48.03 -46.86
C LYS A 388 3.57 46.67 -46.39
N SER A 389 3.03 45.90 -47.34
CA SER A 389 2.54 44.54 -47.08
C SER A 389 3.61 43.66 -46.42
N GLU A 390 4.85 43.71 -46.90
CA GLU A 390 5.97 42.95 -46.35
C GLU A 390 6.33 43.38 -44.91
N ASP A 391 6.34 44.70 -44.65
CA ASP A 391 6.61 45.24 -43.31
C ASP A 391 5.52 44.83 -42.29
N MET A 392 4.24 44.85 -42.72
CA MET A 392 3.13 44.35 -41.91
C MET A 392 3.27 42.86 -41.61
N HIS A 393 3.63 42.07 -42.62
CA HIS A 393 3.83 40.64 -42.47
C HIS A 393 4.90 40.33 -41.41
N HIS A 394 6.05 41.00 -41.49
CA HIS A 394 7.13 40.84 -40.51
C HIS A 394 6.74 41.34 -39.11
N LEU A 395 6.04 42.46 -39.02
CA LEU A 395 5.52 42.99 -37.76
C LEU A 395 4.57 41.99 -37.08
N LEU A 396 3.64 41.40 -37.83
CA LEU A 396 2.72 40.40 -37.30
C LEU A 396 3.43 39.13 -36.87
N ILE A 397 4.46 38.67 -37.61
CA ILE A 397 5.30 37.54 -37.17
C ILE A 397 5.97 37.86 -35.83
N ASP A 398 6.59 39.03 -35.71
CA ASP A 398 7.26 39.44 -34.47
C ASP A 398 6.28 39.52 -33.29
N ILE A 399 5.11 40.13 -33.49
CA ILE A 399 4.04 40.21 -32.49
C ILE A 399 3.59 38.82 -32.06
N LEU A 400 3.24 37.94 -33.00
CA LEU A 400 2.75 36.59 -32.68
C LEU A 400 3.84 35.71 -32.04
N ASN A 401 5.11 35.93 -32.39
CA ASN A 401 6.24 35.20 -31.85
C ASN A 401 6.63 35.67 -30.44
N THR A 402 6.47 36.95 -30.12
CA THR A 402 6.95 37.54 -28.85
C THR A 402 5.84 37.80 -27.82
N CYS A 403 4.56 37.86 -28.24
CA CYS A 403 3.45 38.09 -27.32
C CYS A 403 3.30 36.95 -26.31
N ASP A 404 3.30 37.28 -25.03
CA ASP A 404 3.19 36.37 -23.90
C ASP A 404 1.89 36.54 -23.10
N ILE A 405 0.86 37.14 -23.71
CA ILE A 405 -0.43 37.43 -23.05
C ILE A 405 -1.59 36.88 -23.91
N TYR A 406 -2.37 35.96 -23.34
CA TYR A 406 -3.55 35.38 -24.00
C TYR A 406 -4.78 35.23 -23.07
N TYR A 407 -4.64 34.62 -21.89
CA TYR A 407 -5.75 34.33 -20.95
C TYR A 407 -6.13 35.48 -20.00
N GLY A 408 -5.80 36.72 -20.36
CA GLY A 408 -5.95 37.89 -19.50
C GLY A 408 -7.36 38.49 -19.48
N ASN A 409 -8.06 38.36 -18.35
CA ASN A 409 -9.38 38.96 -18.14
C ASN A 409 -9.36 40.12 -17.13
N THR A 410 -8.22 40.34 -16.47
CA THR A 410 -8.07 41.41 -15.48
C THR A 410 -7.76 42.75 -16.19
N LYS A 411 -8.05 43.87 -15.51
CA LYS A 411 -7.65 45.19 -16.02
C LYS A 411 -6.14 45.28 -16.26
N GLU A 412 -5.36 44.63 -15.40
CA GLU A 412 -3.90 44.61 -15.51
C GLU A 412 -3.44 43.88 -16.78
N ASP A 413 -4.00 42.71 -17.08
CA ASP A 413 -3.61 41.95 -18.29
C ASP A 413 -4.03 42.67 -19.57
N VAL A 414 -5.20 43.31 -19.56
CA VAL A 414 -5.67 44.13 -20.69
C VAL A 414 -4.72 45.31 -20.92
N THR A 415 -4.27 45.97 -19.85
CA THR A 415 -3.28 47.05 -19.94
C THR A 415 -1.92 46.54 -20.40
N LYS A 416 -1.45 45.39 -19.92
CA LYS A 416 -0.19 44.78 -20.38
C LYS A 416 -0.22 44.46 -21.87
N LEU A 417 -1.31 43.84 -22.35
CA LEU A 417 -1.49 43.55 -23.79
C LEU A 417 -1.57 44.84 -24.61
N HIS A 418 -2.25 45.87 -24.11
CA HIS A 418 -2.32 47.17 -24.75
C HIS A 418 -0.93 47.79 -24.91
N ASN A 419 -0.17 47.89 -23.81
CA ASN A 419 1.17 48.46 -23.79
C ASN A 419 2.15 47.66 -24.66
N PHE A 420 2.02 46.33 -24.69
CA PHE A 420 2.82 45.47 -25.56
C PHE A 420 2.61 45.83 -27.04
N ILE A 421 1.36 45.92 -27.49
CA ILE A 421 1.05 46.28 -28.88
C ILE A 421 1.46 47.71 -29.18
N GLU A 422 1.22 48.66 -28.26
CA GLU A 422 1.63 50.05 -28.39
C GLU A 422 3.15 50.18 -28.58
N THR A 423 3.94 49.44 -27.81
CA THR A 423 5.41 49.41 -27.93
C THR A 423 5.84 48.99 -29.34
N LYS A 424 5.18 47.96 -29.90
CA LYS A 424 5.45 47.45 -31.25
C LYS A 424 5.01 48.42 -32.36
N LEU A 425 4.14 49.37 -32.05
CA LEU A 425 3.55 50.33 -32.99
C LEU A 425 3.96 51.79 -32.74
N SER A 426 4.91 52.03 -31.84
CA SER A 426 5.30 53.36 -31.35
C SER A 426 5.75 54.34 -32.44
N ASP A 427 6.27 53.83 -33.56
CA ASP A 427 6.74 54.65 -34.69
C ASP A 427 5.62 55.08 -35.66
N PHE A 428 4.36 54.68 -35.43
CA PHE A 428 3.25 54.98 -36.32
C PHE A 428 2.38 56.12 -35.79
N GLU A 429 1.99 57.03 -36.68
CA GLU A 429 1.17 58.18 -36.31
C GLU A 429 -0.27 57.82 -35.89
N GLN A 430 -0.78 58.61 -34.94
CA GLN A 430 -2.17 58.58 -34.52
C GLN A 430 -2.99 59.69 -35.22
N PRO A 431 -4.26 59.43 -35.58
CA PRO A 431 -4.97 58.16 -35.39
C PRO A 431 -4.64 57.12 -36.47
N PHE A 432 -4.14 57.53 -37.64
CA PHE A 432 -3.85 56.65 -38.76
C PHE A 432 -2.36 56.74 -39.14
N PRO A 433 -1.66 55.60 -39.32
CA PRO A 433 -2.18 54.23 -39.39
C PRO A 433 -2.31 53.50 -38.04
N TYR A 434 -1.86 54.09 -36.93
CA TYR A 434 -1.74 53.44 -35.62
C TYR A 434 -2.98 52.64 -35.19
N GLU A 435 -4.17 53.24 -35.14
CA GLU A 435 -5.37 52.57 -34.63
C GLU A 435 -5.76 51.35 -35.48
N SER A 436 -5.55 51.42 -36.80
CA SER A 436 -5.83 50.32 -37.71
C SER A 436 -4.84 49.16 -37.52
N LEU A 437 -3.56 49.47 -37.29
CA LEU A 437 -2.54 48.48 -36.99
C LEU A 437 -2.77 47.84 -35.61
N PHE A 438 -3.18 48.63 -34.63
CA PHE A 438 -3.47 48.18 -33.29
C PHE A 438 -4.62 47.16 -33.27
N GLN A 439 -5.72 47.45 -33.98
CA GLN A 439 -6.82 46.48 -34.10
C GLN A 439 -6.40 45.22 -34.86
N MET A 440 -5.58 45.36 -35.91
CA MET A 440 -5.09 44.22 -36.68
C MET A 440 -4.17 43.31 -35.85
N ALA A 441 -3.27 43.88 -35.05
CA ALA A 441 -2.43 43.14 -34.12
C ALA A 441 -3.27 42.36 -33.10
N LYS A 442 -4.29 43.00 -32.50
CA LYS A 442 -5.23 42.32 -31.60
C LYS A 442 -5.97 41.17 -32.26
N GLU A 443 -6.46 41.37 -33.49
CA GLU A 443 -7.17 40.34 -34.23
C GLU A 443 -6.27 39.16 -34.60
N ALA A 444 -5.02 39.44 -34.99
CA ALA A 444 -4.01 38.43 -35.28
C ALA A 444 -3.69 37.59 -34.04
N ILE A 445 -3.43 38.23 -32.89
CA ILE A 445 -3.17 37.55 -31.60
C ILE A 445 -4.35 36.64 -31.23
N ARG A 446 -5.58 37.17 -31.30
CA ARG A 446 -6.80 36.40 -30.99
C ARG A 446 -6.99 35.21 -31.94
N THR A 447 -6.77 35.42 -33.23
CA THR A 447 -6.93 34.37 -34.25
C THR A 447 -5.90 33.27 -34.05
N TYR A 448 -4.64 33.63 -33.84
CA TYR A 448 -3.55 32.69 -33.65
C TYR A 448 -3.73 31.87 -32.36
N GLY A 449 -3.99 32.54 -31.24
CA GLY A 449 -4.22 31.88 -29.96
C GLY A 449 -5.42 30.94 -29.99
N SER A 450 -6.55 31.35 -30.59
CA SER A 450 -7.73 30.48 -30.72
C SER A 450 -7.47 29.24 -31.57
N ARG A 451 -6.66 29.34 -32.63
CA ARG A 451 -6.27 28.19 -33.45
C ARG A 451 -5.34 27.23 -32.69
N LEU A 452 -4.39 27.77 -31.92
CA LEU A 452 -3.50 26.99 -31.07
C LEU A 452 -4.26 26.24 -29.97
N GLU A 453 -5.18 26.92 -29.30
CA GLU A 453 -6.02 26.34 -28.25
C GLU A 453 -6.93 25.23 -28.80
N LYS A 454 -7.60 25.49 -29.93
CA LYS A 454 -8.40 24.46 -30.62
C LYS A 454 -7.56 23.24 -31.00
N LEU A 455 -6.33 23.45 -31.48
CA LEU A 455 -5.41 22.37 -31.78
C LEU A 455 -5.07 21.58 -30.51
N LEU A 456 -4.64 22.25 -29.44
CA LEU A 456 -4.28 21.61 -28.16
C LEU A 456 -5.45 20.80 -27.59
N TYR A 457 -6.64 21.39 -27.54
CA TYR A 457 -7.82 20.71 -26.99
C TYR A 457 -8.37 19.58 -27.85
N SER A 458 -7.97 19.50 -29.13
CA SER A 458 -8.38 18.43 -30.04
C SER A 458 -7.55 17.15 -29.93
N PHE A 459 -6.39 17.19 -29.26
CA PHE A 459 -5.57 15.99 -29.08
C PHE A 459 -6.32 14.92 -28.28
N GLU A 460 -6.21 13.67 -28.75
CA GLU A 460 -6.73 12.52 -28.03
C GLU A 460 -5.79 12.14 -26.87
N THR A 461 -6.36 11.80 -25.73
CA THR A 461 -5.68 11.16 -24.61
C THR A 461 -6.13 9.69 -24.55
N THR A 462 -5.20 8.80 -24.24
CA THR A 462 -5.48 7.41 -23.84
C THR A 462 -5.18 7.29 -22.36
N ASP A 463 -6.11 6.77 -21.57
CA ASP A 463 -5.91 6.60 -20.12
C ASP A 463 -4.72 5.65 -19.86
N PHE A 464 -3.88 5.99 -18.87
CA PHE A 464 -2.79 5.16 -18.39
C PHE A 464 -3.20 4.53 -17.06
N SER A 465 -3.15 3.20 -16.94
CA SER A 465 -3.34 2.52 -15.66
C SER A 465 -2.06 2.58 -14.82
N SER A 466 -2.20 2.98 -13.56
CA SER A 466 -1.12 3.13 -12.57
C SER A 466 -0.26 1.88 -12.24
N ASP A 467 -0.56 0.70 -12.78
CA ASP A 467 0.15 -0.56 -12.46
C ASP A 467 1.43 -0.81 -13.28
N ASP A 468 1.66 -0.07 -14.37
CA ASP A 468 2.84 -0.27 -15.23
C ASP A 468 3.97 0.72 -14.89
N LYS A 469 5.08 0.19 -14.33
CA LYS A 469 6.36 0.91 -14.18
C LYS A 469 6.92 1.44 -15.52
N ASP A 470 6.40 0.92 -16.63
CA ASP A 470 6.79 1.24 -17.99
C ASP A 470 5.84 2.22 -18.71
N GLU A 471 4.88 2.86 -18.01
CA GLU A 471 3.94 3.87 -18.57
C GLU A 471 3.30 3.42 -19.90
N LYS A 472 2.79 2.18 -19.99
CA LYS A 472 2.16 1.68 -21.22
C LYS A 472 0.69 2.10 -21.29
N PRO A 473 0.21 2.60 -22.46
CA PRO A 473 -1.17 3.04 -22.62
C PRO A 473 -2.14 1.86 -22.53
N THR A 474 -3.20 2.01 -21.74
CA THR A 474 -4.28 1.02 -21.62
C THR A 474 -5.44 1.42 -22.54
N GLN A 475 -6.13 0.46 -23.16
CA GLN A 475 -7.09 0.69 -24.25
C GLN A 475 -8.46 1.28 -23.83
N ALA A 476 -8.58 1.90 -22.66
CA ALA A 476 -9.85 2.38 -22.13
C ALA A 476 -10.03 3.90 -22.34
N HIS A 477 -11.19 4.28 -22.89
CA HIS A 477 -11.73 5.63 -23.08
C HIS A 477 -10.84 6.69 -23.74
N LYS A 478 -10.93 6.78 -25.07
CA LYS A 478 -10.49 7.98 -25.80
C LYS A 478 -11.25 9.21 -25.29
N THR A 479 -10.52 10.17 -24.74
CA THR A 479 -11.06 11.51 -24.45
C THR A 479 -10.17 12.59 -25.08
N THR A 480 -10.61 13.84 -25.04
CA THR A 480 -9.81 14.96 -25.56
C THR A 480 -9.12 15.69 -24.42
N VAL A 481 -7.97 16.29 -24.69
CA VAL A 481 -7.23 17.10 -23.71
C VAL A 481 -8.11 18.20 -23.11
N GLY A 482 -8.92 18.89 -23.93
CA GLY A 482 -9.84 19.91 -23.42
C GLY A 482 -10.87 19.36 -22.42
N ARG A 483 -11.36 18.12 -22.62
CA ARG A 483 -12.28 17.46 -21.68
C ARG A 483 -11.56 16.99 -20.42
N LEU A 484 -10.31 16.55 -20.53
CA LEU A 484 -9.48 16.16 -19.39
C LEU A 484 -9.22 17.35 -18.47
N ILE A 485 -8.84 18.50 -19.05
CA ILE A 485 -8.63 19.75 -18.31
C ILE A 485 -9.90 20.18 -17.58
N ALA A 486 -11.04 20.24 -18.28
CA ALA A 486 -12.30 20.62 -17.65
C ALA A 486 -12.70 19.69 -16.48
N LYS A 487 -12.41 18.38 -16.59
CA LYS A 487 -12.63 17.43 -15.49
C LYS A 487 -11.69 17.70 -14.31
N LEU A 488 -10.41 17.96 -14.58
CA LEU A 488 -9.42 18.27 -13.56
C LEU A 488 -9.79 19.55 -12.81
N GLU A 489 -10.22 20.60 -13.48
CA GLU A 489 -10.66 21.85 -12.84
C GLU A 489 -11.85 21.61 -11.90
N VAL A 490 -12.89 20.92 -12.37
CA VAL A 490 -14.07 20.59 -11.55
C VAL A 490 -13.70 19.74 -10.35
N ARG A 491 -12.83 18.74 -10.53
CA ARG A 491 -12.42 17.84 -9.43
C ARG A 491 -11.49 18.52 -8.44
N THR A 492 -10.62 19.42 -8.91
CA THR A 492 -9.77 20.27 -8.07
C THR A 492 -10.64 21.18 -7.21
N ALA A 493 -11.65 21.83 -7.79
CA ALA A 493 -12.61 22.64 -7.03
C ALA A 493 -13.43 21.80 -6.01
N ASN A 494 -13.75 20.55 -6.33
CA ASN A 494 -14.41 19.64 -5.39
C ASN A 494 -13.51 19.24 -4.21
N LEU A 495 -12.19 19.10 -4.44
CA LEU A 495 -11.22 18.87 -3.37
C LEU A 495 -11.00 20.13 -2.51
N GLU A 496 -11.06 21.32 -3.12
CA GLU A 496 -10.98 22.61 -2.42
C GLU A 496 -12.18 22.86 -1.52
N SER A 497 -13.39 22.74 -2.06
CA SER A 497 -14.64 22.91 -1.30
C SER A 497 -14.78 21.92 -0.13
N ALA A 498 -14.08 20.80 -0.14
CA ALA A 498 -14.10 19.84 0.97
C ALA A 498 -13.21 20.23 2.16
N ARG A 499 -12.37 21.25 2.00
CA ARG A 499 -11.54 21.82 3.07
C ARG A 499 -12.19 23.03 3.76
N THR A 500 -13.09 23.72 3.07
CA THR A 500 -13.84 24.89 3.55
C THR A 500 -15.14 24.47 4.20
#